data_AF-A0A7R8W8H2-F1
#
_entry.id   AF-A0A7R8W8H2-F1
#
_cell.length_a   1.000
_cell.length_b   1.000
_cell.length_c   1.000
_cell.angle_alpha   90.00
_cell.angle_beta   90.00
_cell.angle_gamma   90.00
#
_symmetry.space_group_name_H-M   'P 1'
#
loop_
_entity.id
_entity.type
_entity.pdbx_description
1 polymer ?
#
loop_
_entity_poly.entity_id
_entity_poly.type
_entity_poly.pdbx_seq_one_letter_code
_entity_poly.pdbx_strand_id
1 'polypeptide(L)'
;MDGTFWDREAGYLTEDEFNYTSAIRKNFGGPRRTSECYNVMEFSFEEAYIPYIIPTTIFFRRYWWIGFPICAVYLALIFGGRSYMRHRPAYVLRRTLICWNSTIALFSIFLTFKFIPYTVSEIYTGHFYSTACFANYMDFSCQRLFIYGWLFGLSKVVELGDTAFIVLRKKPLLFLHWYHHVTVLLFCWYSMGKGASIAVGLFFVVNNAAVHAFMYTYYALRALGVHVPRWASMSLTLLQISQMLVAIYLNLLAYHLKRTTYP
;
A
#
# COMPACT_ATOMS: atom_id res chain seq x y z
N MET A 1 12.55 -0.03 29.95
CA MET A 1 12.46 -0.92 28.78
C MET A 1 13.86 -1.46 28.58
N ASP A 2 14.08 -2.72 28.95
CA ASP A 2 15.41 -3.31 29.10
C ASP A 2 16.14 -3.44 27.77
N GLY A 3 17.41 -3.03 27.74
CA GLY A 3 18.29 -3.08 26.56
C GLY A 3 18.59 -4.49 26.04
N THR A 4 18.25 -5.53 26.80
CA THR A 4 18.69 -6.91 26.57
C THR A 4 17.98 -7.66 25.44
N PHE A 5 16.83 -7.18 24.95
CA PHE A 5 16.15 -7.79 23.79
C PHE A 5 16.83 -7.39 22.47
N TRP A 6 17.20 -6.11 22.35
CA TRP A 6 17.77 -5.54 21.12
C TRP A 6 19.26 -5.85 20.93
N ASP A 7 20.01 -5.99 22.03
CA ASP A 7 21.45 -6.33 21.96
C ASP A 7 21.67 -7.76 21.43
N ARG A 8 20.68 -8.66 21.55
CA ARG A 8 20.71 -10.00 20.96
C ARG A 8 20.41 -10.02 19.45
N GLU A 9 19.63 -9.09 18.93
CA GLU A 9 19.35 -8.97 17.49
C GLU A 9 20.51 -8.32 16.72
N ALA A 10 21.29 -7.45 17.37
CA ALA A 10 22.44 -6.76 16.74
C ALA A 10 23.50 -7.72 16.17
N GLY A 11 23.61 -8.95 16.70
CA GLY A 11 24.54 -9.97 16.19
C GLY A 11 24.12 -10.63 14.86
N TYR A 12 22.88 -10.43 14.39
CA TYR A 12 22.33 -11.04 13.17
C TYR A 12 22.08 -10.04 12.03
N LEU A 13 22.26 -8.74 12.28
CA LEU A 13 22.01 -7.68 11.30
C LEU A 13 23.27 -7.42 10.46
N THR A 14 23.09 -7.20 9.17
CA THR A 14 24.15 -6.68 8.30
C THR A 14 24.52 -5.26 8.73
N GLU A 15 25.74 -4.80 8.40
CA GLU A 15 26.22 -3.45 8.76
C GLU A 15 25.29 -2.33 8.25
N ASP A 16 24.72 -2.53 7.06
CA ASP A 16 23.68 -1.68 6.47
C ASP A 16 22.35 -1.70 7.26
N GLU A 17 21.95 -2.83 7.83
CA GLU A 17 20.76 -2.96 8.68
C GLU A 17 20.99 -2.36 10.06
N PHE A 18 22.20 -2.49 10.61
CA PHE A 18 22.59 -1.86 11.85
C PHE A 18 22.60 -0.32 11.73
N ASN A 19 23.22 0.22 10.68
CA ASN A 19 23.26 1.67 10.42
C ASN A 19 21.85 2.25 10.16
N TYR A 20 20.98 1.49 9.52
CA TYR A 20 19.59 1.89 9.31
C TYR A 20 18.79 1.84 10.61
N THR A 21 18.93 0.77 11.38
CA THR A 21 18.27 0.61 12.70
C THR A 21 18.73 1.68 13.68
N SER A 22 20.02 2.05 13.66
CA SER A 22 20.56 3.11 14.51
C SER A 22 20.05 4.50 14.09
N ALA A 23 19.94 4.77 12.79
CA ALA A 23 19.29 5.98 12.27
C ALA A 23 17.82 6.07 12.69
N ILE A 24 17.08 4.96 12.59
CA ILE A 24 15.70 4.85 13.07
C ILE A 24 15.65 5.12 14.58
N ARG A 25 16.44 4.42 15.40
CA ARG A 25 16.46 4.57 16.86
C ARG A 25 16.77 6.01 17.29
N LYS A 26 17.69 6.69 16.61
CA LYS A 26 18.04 8.09 16.88
C LYS A 26 16.86 9.04 16.65
N ASN A 27 16.03 8.75 15.65
CA ASN A 27 14.82 9.54 15.35
C ASN A 27 13.62 9.15 16.24
N PHE A 28 13.52 7.89 16.69
CA PHE A 28 12.54 7.45 17.70
C PHE A 28 12.84 7.98 19.11
N GLY A 29 14.12 8.20 19.44
CA GLY A 29 14.60 8.63 20.76
C GLY A 29 14.66 10.16 20.97
N GLY A 30 14.36 10.96 19.95
CA GLY A 30 14.17 12.41 20.10
C GLY A 30 12.97 12.72 21.00
N PRO A 31 12.82 13.97 21.51
CA PRO A 31 11.64 14.34 22.27
C PRO A 31 10.40 13.96 21.46
N ARG A 32 9.57 13.08 22.04
CA ARG A 32 8.26 12.73 21.52
C ARG A 32 7.56 14.04 21.18
N ARG A 33 7.45 14.41 19.90
CA ARG A 33 6.44 15.37 19.45
C ARG A 33 5.09 14.66 19.52
N THR A 34 4.68 14.29 20.74
CA THR A 34 3.37 13.71 21.05
C THR A 34 2.24 14.71 20.85
N SER A 35 2.52 15.96 20.49
CA SER A 35 1.52 17.01 20.48
C SER A 35 0.71 17.14 19.20
N GLU A 36 1.06 16.52 18.07
CA GLU A 36 0.32 16.75 16.81
C GLU A 36 0.20 15.55 15.85
N CYS A 37 0.07 14.31 16.35
CA CYS A 37 -0.74 13.36 15.57
C CYS A 37 -2.20 13.80 15.73
N TYR A 38 -2.66 14.66 14.83
CA TYR A 38 -4.02 15.21 14.80
C TYR A 38 -5.08 14.13 15.08
N ASN A 39 -6.18 14.50 15.74
CA ASN A 39 -7.30 13.64 16.19
C ASN A 39 -7.79 12.64 15.13
N VAL A 40 -7.08 11.53 14.96
CA VAL A 40 -7.53 10.35 14.24
C VAL A 40 -8.00 9.37 15.30
N MET A 41 -9.13 8.68 15.06
CA MET A 41 -9.65 7.65 15.97
C MET A 41 -8.54 6.68 16.38
N GLU A 42 -8.05 6.80 17.62
CA GLU A 42 -6.90 6.03 18.08
C GLU A 42 -7.34 4.63 18.50
N PHE A 43 -6.54 3.62 18.17
CA PHE A 43 -6.79 2.25 18.61
C PHE A 43 -5.64 1.73 19.46
N SER A 44 -5.97 0.99 20.52
CA SER A 44 -4.98 0.41 21.44
C SER A 44 -3.97 -0.53 20.77
N PHE A 45 -4.36 -1.18 19.67
CA PHE A 45 -3.44 -2.04 18.92
C PHE A 45 -2.37 -1.26 18.14
N GLU A 46 -2.61 0.01 17.81
CA GLU A 46 -1.63 0.84 17.10
C GLU A 46 -0.39 1.08 17.98
N GLU A 47 -0.63 1.33 19.27
CA GLU A 47 0.42 1.44 20.29
C GLU A 47 1.13 0.12 20.53
N ALA A 48 0.37 -0.99 20.60
CA ALA A 48 0.94 -2.32 20.74
C ALA A 48 1.83 -2.72 19.56
N TYR A 49 1.65 -2.11 18.38
CA TYR A 49 2.46 -2.38 17.18
C TYR A 49 3.78 -1.60 17.13
N ILE A 50 3.94 -0.52 17.91
CA ILE A 50 5.15 0.33 17.86
C ILE A 50 6.46 -0.47 18.00
N PRO A 51 6.59 -1.43 18.94
CA PRO A 51 7.80 -2.25 19.06
C PRO A 51 8.09 -3.13 17.82
N TYR A 52 7.07 -3.44 17.02
CA TYR A 52 7.17 -4.30 15.84
C TYR A 52 7.49 -3.53 14.55
N ILE A 53 7.54 -2.20 14.59
CA ILE A 53 7.85 -1.38 13.41
C ILE A 53 9.22 -1.74 12.85
N ILE A 54 10.26 -1.73 13.68
CA ILE A 54 11.65 -2.01 13.25
C ILE A 54 11.78 -3.46 12.73
N PRO A 55 11.36 -4.50 13.46
CA PRO A 55 11.40 -5.87 12.94
C PRO A 55 10.67 -6.03 11.60
N THR A 56 9.50 -5.39 11.45
CA THR A 56 8.73 -5.47 10.21
C THR A 56 9.45 -4.75 9.06
N THR A 57 10.02 -3.57 9.29
CA THR A 57 10.81 -2.88 8.26
C THR A 57 12.03 -3.70 7.83
N ILE A 58 12.74 -4.32 8.77
CA ILE A 58 13.86 -5.24 8.48
C ILE A 58 13.36 -6.43 7.64
N PHE A 59 12.21 -7.02 8.00
CA PHE A 59 11.60 -8.08 7.22
C PHE A 59 11.38 -7.66 5.76
N PHE A 60 10.75 -6.52 5.49
CA PHE A 60 10.57 -6.05 4.11
C PHE A 60 11.88 -5.76 3.40
N ARG A 61 12.87 -5.22 4.12
CA ARG A 61 14.20 -4.94 3.55
C ARG A 61 14.96 -6.21 3.20
N ARG A 62 14.79 -7.29 3.97
CA ARG A 62 15.41 -8.59 3.72
C ARG A 62 14.66 -9.40 2.67
N TYR A 63 13.34 -9.31 2.66
CA TYR A 63 12.44 -10.15 1.88
C TYR A 63 11.66 -9.40 0.79
N TRP A 64 12.17 -8.25 0.33
CA TRP A 64 11.60 -7.51 -0.80
C TRP A 64 11.53 -8.34 -2.10
N TRP A 65 12.38 -9.35 -2.23
CA TRP A 65 12.40 -10.25 -3.38
C TRP A 65 11.22 -11.22 -3.39
N ILE A 66 10.48 -11.41 -2.28
CA ILE A 66 9.29 -12.27 -2.19
C ILE A 66 8.17 -11.82 -3.16
N GLY A 67 8.16 -10.55 -3.58
CA GLY A 67 7.21 -10.08 -4.60
C GLY A 67 7.30 -10.86 -5.92
N PHE A 68 8.51 -11.24 -6.35
CA PHE A 68 8.72 -11.99 -7.60
C PHE A 68 8.08 -13.39 -7.60
N PRO A 69 8.33 -14.28 -6.62
CA PRO A 69 7.67 -15.57 -6.58
C PRO A 69 6.15 -15.44 -6.41
N ILE A 70 5.64 -14.44 -5.69
CA ILE A 70 4.18 -14.18 -5.62
C ILE A 70 3.63 -13.89 -7.01
N CYS A 71 4.27 -13.00 -7.79
CA CYS A 71 3.85 -12.71 -9.16
C CYS A 71 3.97 -13.93 -10.08
N ALA A 72 5.02 -14.74 -9.94
CA ALA A 72 5.19 -15.95 -10.74
C ALA A 72 4.06 -16.97 -10.47
N VAL A 73 3.73 -17.20 -9.19
CA VAL A 73 2.60 -18.05 -8.79
C VAL A 73 1.29 -17.49 -9.32
N TYR A 74 1.06 -16.18 -9.19
CA TYR A 74 -0.13 -15.51 -9.71
C TYR A 74 -0.31 -15.69 -11.23
N LEU A 75 0.76 -15.51 -12.01
CA LEU A 75 0.72 -15.72 -13.46
C LEU A 75 0.45 -17.19 -13.80
N ALA A 76 1.10 -18.12 -13.11
CA ALA A 76 0.85 -19.55 -13.28
C ALA A 76 -0.61 -19.91 -12.98
N LEU A 77 -1.19 -19.34 -11.92
CA LEU A 77 -2.61 -19.53 -11.57
C LEU A 77 -3.56 -18.93 -12.61
N ILE A 78 -3.23 -17.80 -13.21
CA ILE A 78 -4.06 -17.20 -14.28
C ILE A 78 -4.06 -18.07 -15.53
N PHE A 79 -2.89 -18.42 -16.04
CA PHE A 79 -2.78 -19.18 -17.29
C PHE A 79 -3.24 -20.63 -17.10
N GLY A 80 -2.87 -21.25 -15.98
CA GLY A 80 -3.35 -22.57 -15.57
C GLY A 80 -4.87 -22.58 -15.34
N GLY A 81 -5.39 -21.60 -14.60
CA GLY A 81 -6.82 -21.44 -14.35
C GLY A 81 -7.64 -21.22 -15.62
N ARG A 82 -7.12 -20.45 -16.58
CA ARG A 82 -7.75 -20.29 -17.90
C ARG A 82 -7.82 -21.59 -18.68
N SER A 83 -6.73 -22.36 -18.70
CA SER A 83 -6.69 -23.68 -19.35
C SER A 83 -7.67 -24.65 -18.69
N TYR A 84 -7.65 -24.71 -17.36
CA TYR A 84 -8.55 -25.55 -16.56
C TYR A 84 -10.03 -25.21 -16.78
N MET A 85 -10.38 -23.92 -16.82
CA MET A 85 -11.75 -23.48 -17.04
C MET A 85 -12.23 -23.69 -18.47
N ARG A 86 -11.37 -23.96 -19.47
CA ARG A 86 -11.77 -24.10 -20.88
C ARG A 86 -12.93 -25.10 -21.04
N HIS A 87 -12.85 -26.24 -20.37
CA HIS A 87 -13.83 -27.34 -20.45
C HIS A 87 -14.91 -27.33 -19.36
N ARG A 88 -14.98 -26.30 -18.50
CA ARG A 88 -15.95 -26.20 -17.38
C ARG A 88 -16.99 -25.10 -17.62
N PRO A 89 -18.22 -25.19 -17.06
CA PRO A 89 -19.14 -24.06 -17.08
C PRO A 89 -18.63 -22.88 -16.23
N ALA A 90 -19.09 -21.66 -16.50
CA ALA A 90 -18.74 -20.48 -15.70
C ALA A 90 -19.41 -20.54 -14.32
N TYR A 91 -18.67 -20.22 -13.25
CA TYR A 91 -19.22 -20.22 -11.90
C TYR A 91 -20.06 -18.97 -11.60
N VAL A 92 -21.16 -19.16 -10.87
CA VAL A 92 -22.02 -18.07 -10.36
C VAL A 92 -21.60 -17.70 -8.93
N LEU A 93 -20.57 -16.87 -8.81
CA LEU A 93 -19.96 -16.49 -7.51
C LEU A 93 -20.52 -15.18 -6.94
N ARG A 94 -21.82 -14.90 -7.14
CA ARG A 94 -22.39 -13.58 -6.83
C ARG A 94 -22.23 -13.18 -5.35
N ARG A 95 -22.57 -14.08 -4.41
CA ARG A 95 -22.46 -13.81 -2.97
C ARG A 95 -21.00 -13.59 -2.54
N THR A 96 -20.11 -14.47 -2.97
CA THR A 96 -18.68 -14.36 -2.69
C THR A 96 -18.10 -13.06 -3.23
N LEU A 97 -18.48 -12.66 -4.44
CA LEU A 97 -18.04 -11.41 -5.05
C LEU A 97 -18.55 -10.17 -4.30
N ILE A 98 -19.78 -10.21 -3.79
CA ILE A 98 -20.32 -9.13 -2.94
C ILE A 98 -19.48 -9.03 -1.67
N CYS A 99 -19.30 -10.14 -0.93
CA CYS A 99 -18.51 -10.14 0.30
C CYS A 99 -17.08 -9.65 0.05
N TRP A 100 -16.43 -10.16 -1.00
CA TRP A 100 -15.09 -9.77 -1.39
C TRP A 100 -14.97 -8.27 -1.68
N ASN A 101 -15.79 -7.74 -2.58
CA ASN A 101 -15.75 -6.32 -2.93
C ASN A 101 -16.11 -5.44 -1.74
N SER A 102 -17.04 -5.85 -0.89
CA SER A 102 -17.39 -5.11 0.33
C SER A 102 -16.25 -5.09 1.34
N THR A 103 -15.56 -6.22 1.55
CA THR A 103 -14.40 -6.28 2.46
C THR A 103 -13.28 -5.37 2.00
N ILE A 104 -12.94 -5.42 0.70
CA ILE A 104 -11.89 -4.54 0.17
C ILE A 104 -12.35 -3.08 0.20
N ALA A 105 -13.60 -2.77 -0.13
CA ALA A 105 -14.14 -1.41 -0.05
C ALA A 105 -14.04 -0.85 1.38
N LEU A 106 -14.48 -1.60 2.39
CA LEU A 106 -14.42 -1.18 3.79
C LEU A 106 -12.97 -0.96 4.25
N PHE A 107 -12.07 -1.86 3.87
CA PHE A 107 -10.65 -1.73 4.17
C PHE A 107 -10.05 -0.47 3.51
N SER A 108 -10.32 -0.24 2.23
CA SER A 108 -9.84 0.95 1.50
C SER A 108 -10.41 2.24 2.09
N ILE A 109 -11.70 2.28 2.41
CA ILE A 109 -12.36 3.42 3.08
C ILE A 109 -11.65 3.73 4.41
N PHE A 110 -11.43 2.69 5.23
CA PHE A 110 -10.76 2.84 6.51
C PHE A 110 -9.32 3.38 6.36
N LEU A 111 -8.53 2.84 5.42
CA LEU A 111 -7.18 3.36 5.13
C LEU A 111 -7.24 4.83 4.68
N THR A 112 -8.16 5.18 3.78
CA THR A 112 -8.33 6.56 3.31
C THR A 112 -8.65 7.51 4.47
N PHE A 113 -9.58 7.14 5.37
CA PHE A 113 -9.88 7.95 6.55
C PHE A 113 -8.69 8.12 7.49
N LYS A 114 -7.85 7.08 7.64
CA LYS A 114 -6.63 7.14 8.46
C LYS A 114 -5.57 8.06 7.88
N PHE A 115 -5.34 8.02 6.57
CA PHE A 115 -4.21 8.73 5.95
C PHE A 115 -4.53 10.13 5.41
N ILE A 116 -5.80 10.46 5.11
CA ILE A 116 -6.20 11.80 4.65
C ILE A 116 -5.74 12.93 5.59
N PRO A 117 -6.05 12.92 6.91
CA PRO A 117 -5.72 14.05 7.78
C PRO A 117 -4.21 14.28 7.86
N TYR A 118 -3.43 13.20 7.87
CA TYR A 118 -1.98 13.26 7.82
C TYR A 118 -1.49 13.89 6.51
N THR A 119 -1.98 13.41 5.37
CA THR A 119 -1.58 13.92 4.04
C THR A 119 -1.93 15.38 3.87
N VAL A 120 -3.11 15.80 4.33
CA VAL A 120 -3.55 17.19 4.27
C VAL A 120 -2.65 18.09 5.12
N SER A 121 -2.28 17.66 6.32
CA SER A 121 -1.37 18.42 7.18
C SER A 121 0.02 18.57 6.57
N GLU A 122 0.58 17.50 5.99
CA GLU A 122 1.88 17.54 5.29
C GLU A 122 1.89 18.51 4.10
N ILE A 123 0.76 18.66 3.38
CA ILE A 123 0.61 19.64 2.30
C ILE A 123 0.62 21.06 2.87
N TYR A 124 -0.20 21.32 3.90
CA TYR A 124 -0.37 22.67 4.46
C TYR A 124 0.87 23.19 5.20
N THR A 125 1.63 22.29 5.83
CA THR A 125 2.85 22.63 6.59
C THR A 125 4.10 22.76 5.71
N GLY A 126 4.01 22.41 4.41
CA GLY A 126 5.13 22.51 3.47
C GLY A 126 6.22 21.44 3.66
N HIS A 127 6.00 20.46 4.55
CA HIS A 127 6.94 19.37 4.81
C HIS A 127 7.08 18.39 3.63
N PHE A 128 6.16 18.43 2.66
CA PHE A 128 6.25 17.62 1.44
C PHE A 128 7.61 17.71 0.74
N TYR A 129 8.19 18.91 0.60
CA TYR A 129 9.49 19.11 -0.05
C TYR A 129 10.65 18.53 0.77
N SER A 130 10.64 18.76 2.08
CA SER A 130 11.67 18.25 3.00
C SER A 130 11.68 16.72 3.04
N THR A 131 10.51 16.10 3.17
CA THR A 131 10.35 14.64 3.25
C THR A 131 10.53 13.95 1.89
N ALA A 132 10.30 14.65 0.77
CA ALA A 132 10.61 14.13 -0.57
C ALA A 132 12.12 14.16 -0.89
N CYS A 133 12.86 15.19 -0.45
CA CYS A 133 14.30 15.33 -0.68
C CYS A 133 15.15 14.45 0.24
N PHE A 134 14.75 14.30 1.51
CA PHE A 134 15.49 13.51 2.48
C PHE A 134 14.86 12.12 2.67
N ALA A 135 15.33 11.13 1.91
CA ALA A 135 14.96 9.72 2.12
C ALA A 135 15.30 9.20 3.54
N ASN A 136 16.23 9.88 4.23
CA ASN A 136 16.63 9.59 5.61
C ASN A 136 15.83 10.37 6.66
N TYR A 137 15.00 11.34 6.25
CA TYR A 137 14.09 12.04 7.14
C TYR A 137 12.83 11.20 7.26
N MET A 138 12.98 10.12 8.01
CA MET A 138 11.83 9.41 8.54
C MET A 138 11.25 10.30 9.63
N ASP A 139 10.43 11.27 9.23
CA ASP A 139 9.68 12.05 10.20
C ASP A 139 8.65 11.09 10.81
N PHE A 140 9.05 10.49 11.93
CA PHE A 140 8.26 9.55 12.73
C PHE A 140 7.11 10.27 13.47
N SER A 141 6.67 11.42 12.95
CA SER A 141 5.64 12.25 13.55
C SER A 141 4.37 11.45 13.86
N CYS A 142 4.05 10.40 13.08
CA CYS A 142 3.07 9.36 13.47
C CYS A 142 3.55 7.92 13.21
N GLN A 143 4.34 7.36 14.14
CA GLN A 143 4.77 5.94 14.16
C GLN A 143 3.61 4.94 13.98
N ARG A 144 2.42 5.30 14.46
CA ARG A 144 1.20 4.50 14.37
C ARG A 144 0.74 4.21 12.94
N LEU A 145 1.11 5.05 11.96
CA LEU A 145 0.69 4.87 10.56
C LEU A 145 1.44 3.75 9.83
N PHE A 146 2.57 3.28 10.37
CA PHE A 146 3.38 2.23 9.76
C PHE A 146 2.61 0.91 9.62
N ILE A 147 1.76 0.56 10.60
CA ILE A 147 0.94 -0.66 10.52
C ILE A 147 0.01 -0.61 9.31
N TYR A 148 -0.54 0.56 8.98
CA TYR A 148 -1.46 0.74 7.87
C TYR A 148 -0.73 0.73 6.52
N GLY A 149 0.51 1.23 6.46
CA GLY A 149 1.36 1.08 5.28
C GLY A 149 1.67 -0.39 4.99
N TRP A 150 1.93 -1.17 6.04
CA TRP A 150 2.11 -2.62 5.92
C TRP A 150 0.84 -3.33 5.44
N LEU A 151 -0.30 -3.03 6.06
CA LEU A 151 -1.60 -3.58 5.66
C LEU A 151 -1.95 -3.20 4.21
N PHE A 152 -1.61 -2.00 3.76
CA PHE A 152 -1.76 -1.60 2.36
C PHE A 152 -0.88 -2.44 1.41
N GLY A 153 0.37 -2.71 1.79
CA GLY A 153 1.24 -3.61 1.03
C GLY A 153 0.65 -5.02 0.89
N LEU A 154 0.12 -5.56 1.99
CA LEU A 154 -0.57 -6.85 1.99
C LEU A 154 -1.86 -6.84 1.16
N SER A 155 -2.59 -5.72 1.12
CA SER A 155 -3.81 -5.61 0.32
C SER A 155 -3.54 -5.89 -1.16
N LYS A 156 -2.35 -5.56 -1.67
CA LYS A 156 -1.97 -5.84 -3.07
C LYS A 156 -1.89 -7.33 -3.39
N VAL A 157 -1.49 -8.15 -2.42
CA VAL A 157 -1.51 -9.61 -2.55
C VAL A 157 -2.96 -10.11 -2.53
N VAL A 158 -3.81 -9.56 -1.66
CA VAL A 158 -5.23 -9.91 -1.59
C VAL A 158 -5.96 -9.53 -2.89
N GLU A 159 -5.70 -8.34 -3.44
CA GLU A 159 -6.28 -7.83 -4.68
C GLU A 159 -6.01 -8.72 -5.90
N LEU A 160 -4.98 -9.58 -5.89
CA LEU A 160 -4.76 -10.62 -6.91
C LEU A 160 -5.94 -11.59 -7.04
N GLY A 161 -6.75 -11.74 -5.98
CA GLY A 161 -7.97 -12.52 -5.99
C GLY A 161 -9.02 -12.02 -6.97
N ASP A 162 -9.03 -10.73 -7.33
CA ASP A 162 -9.95 -10.18 -8.35
C ASP A 162 -9.81 -10.91 -9.67
N THR A 163 -8.57 -11.20 -10.04
CA THR A 163 -8.24 -11.87 -11.29
C THR A 163 -8.67 -13.34 -11.28
N ALA A 164 -8.60 -13.99 -10.11
CA ALA A 164 -9.15 -15.33 -9.92
C ALA A 164 -10.66 -15.36 -10.17
N PHE A 165 -11.42 -14.38 -9.66
CA PHE A 165 -12.87 -14.29 -9.93
C PHE A 165 -13.18 -14.06 -11.42
N ILE A 166 -12.37 -13.27 -12.13
CA ILE A 166 -12.53 -13.06 -13.59
C ILE A 166 -12.35 -14.38 -14.34
N VAL A 167 -11.30 -15.14 -14.01
CA VAL A 167 -11.00 -16.43 -14.64
C VAL A 167 -12.10 -17.46 -14.35
N LEU A 168 -12.52 -17.61 -13.09
CA LEU A 168 -13.58 -18.55 -12.69
C LEU A 168 -14.94 -18.24 -13.31
N ARG A 169 -15.21 -16.97 -13.62
CA ARG A 169 -16.45 -16.53 -14.29
C ARG A 169 -16.36 -16.53 -15.82
N LYS A 170 -15.23 -16.97 -16.39
CA LYS A 170 -14.95 -16.93 -17.84
C LYS A 170 -15.15 -15.54 -18.45
N LYS A 171 -14.81 -14.48 -17.71
CA LYS A 171 -14.86 -13.11 -18.24
C LYS A 171 -13.56 -12.79 -18.99
N PRO A 172 -13.60 -11.91 -20.01
CA PRO A 172 -12.40 -11.53 -20.73
C PRO A 172 -11.43 -10.83 -19.78
N LEU A 173 -10.28 -11.47 -19.55
CA LEU A 173 -9.20 -10.88 -18.77
C LEU A 173 -8.41 -9.93 -19.68
N LEU A 174 -8.52 -8.63 -19.39
CA LEU A 174 -7.83 -7.56 -20.10
C LEU A 174 -6.34 -7.58 -19.75
N PHE A 175 -5.48 -7.29 -20.73
CA PHE A 175 -4.03 -7.18 -20.54
C PHE A 175 -3.68 -6.18 -19.43
N LEU A 176 -4.27 -4.99 -19.50
CA LEU A 176 -4.03 -3.91 -18.55
C LEU A 176 -4.29 -4.33 -17.10
N HIS A 177 -5.31 -5.15 -16.85
CA HIS A 177 -5.68 -5.54 -15.49
C HIS A 177 -4.61 -6.41 -14.83
N TRP A 178 -4.26 -7.55 -15.44
CA TRP A 178 -3.28 -8.44 -14.80
C TRP A 178 -1.88 -7.85 -14.81
N TYR A 179 -1.52 -7.08 -15.86
CA TYR A 179 -0.26 -6.34 -15.92
C TYR A 179 -0.17 -5.31 -14.80
N HIS A 180 -1.22 -4.51 -14.59
CA HIS A 180 -1.30 -3.54 -13.50
C HIS A 180 -1.10 -4.22 -12.15
N HIS A 181 -1.84 -5.30 -11.85
CA HIS A 181 -1.72 -6.00 -10.56
C HIS A 181 -0.31 -6.53 -10.29
N VAL A 182 0.41 -7.02 -11.30
CA VAL A 182 1.82 -7.43 -11.17
C VAL A 182 2.71 -6.22 -10.88
N THR A 183 2.60 -5.15 -11.66
CA THR A 183 3.49 -4.00 -11.53
C THR A 183 3.28 -3.26 -10.23
N VAL A 184 2.03 -3.04 -9.79
CA VAL A 184 1.77 -2.37 -8.52
C VAL A 184 2.20 -3.21 -7.31
N LEU A 185 2.08 -4.54 -7.38
CA LEU A 185 2.55 -5.42 -6.31
C LEU A 185 4.08 -5.36 -6.17
N LEU A 186 4.80 -5.52 -7.28
CA LEU A 186 6.27 -5.43 -7.28
C LEU A 186 6.75 -4.04 -6.84
N PHE A 187 6.09 -2.99 -7.33
CA PHE A 187 6.41 -1.62 -6.94
C PHE A 187 6.21 -1.39 -5.44
N CYS A 188 5.07 -1.78 -4.87
CA CYS A 188 4.80 -1.64 -3.44
C CYS A 188 5.80 -2.44 -2.60
N TRP A 189 6.08 -3.69 -2.98
CA TRP A 189 6.98 -4.57 -2.23
C TRP A 189 8.43 -4.07 -2.25
N TYR A 190 8.90 -3.59 -3.40
CA TYR A 190 10.21 -2.97 -3.54
C TYR A 190 10.30 -1.65 -2.75
N SER A 191 9.27 -0.80 -2.86
CA SER A 191 9.17 0.49 -2.18
C SER A 191 9.23 0.34 -0.65
N MET A 192 8.49 -0.63 -0.09
CA MET A 192 8.54 -0.96 1.34
C MET A 192 9.92 -1.49 1.76
N GLY A 193 10.56 -2.33 0.94
CA GLY A 193 11.88 -2.89 1.25
C GLY A 193 13.03 -1.89 1.18
N LYS A 194 12.92 -0.85 0.34
CA LYS A 194 13.91 0.22 0.23
C LYS A 194 13.68 1.39 1.18
N GLY A 195 12.62 1.35 1.99
CA GLY A 195 12.26 2.46 2.87
C GLY A 195 12.00 3.72 2.06
N ALA A 196 11.08 3.65 1.09
CA ALA A 196 10.71 4.78 0.25
C ALA A 196 10.41 6.04 1.10
N SER A 197 10.69 7.22 0.52
CA SER A 197 10.40 8.49 1.19
C SER A 197 8.95 8.50 1.67
N ILE A 198 8.79 8.65 2.98
CA ILE A 198 7.49 8.55 3.66
C ILE A 198 6.46 9.45 2.98
N ALA A 199 6.85 10.67 2.57
CA ALA A 199 5.94 11.57 1.88
C ALA A 199 5.44 11.04 0.53
N VAL A 200 6.33 10.65 -0.39
CA VAL A 200 5.89 10.21 -1.74
C VAL A 200 5.11 8.90 -1.65
N GLY A 201 5.55 8.00 -0.78
CA GLY A 201 4.84 6.74 -0.49
C GLY A 201 3.44 6.98 0.08
N LEU A 202 3.30 7.86 1.07
CA LEU A 202 2.00 8.13 1.71
C LEU A 202 1.00 8.75 0.73
N PHE A 203 1.40 9.72 -0.09
CA PHE A 203 0.50 10.28 -1.11
C PHE A 203 0.03 9.23 -2.10
N PHE A 204 0.92 8.33 -2.51
CA PHE A 204 0.56 7.21 -3.37
C PHE A 204 -0.46 6.28 -2.69
N VAL A 205 -0.21 5.92 -1.43
CA VAL A 205 -1.11 5.07 -0.62
C VAL A 205 -2.49 5.71 -0.50
N VAL A 206 -2.59 7.00 -0.16
CA VAL A 206 -3.86 7.70 0.03
C VAL A 206 -4.67 7.78 -1.25
N ASN A 207 -4.03 8.19 -2.36
CA ASN A 207 -4.68 8.31 -3.65
C ASN A 207 -5.22 6.94 -4.10
N ASN A 208 -4.38 5.90 -4.00
CA ASN A 208 -4.77 4.56 -4.39
C ASN A 208 -5.88 3.99 -3.50
N ALA A 209 -5.79 4.16 -2.17
CA ALA A 209 -6.84 3.72 -1.25
C ALA A 209 -8.16 4.45 -1.51
N ALA A 210 -8.13 5.76 -1.80
CA ALA A 210 -9.33 6.53 -2.09
C ALA A 210 -10.00 6.08 -3.40
N VAL A 211 -9.23 5.89 -4.48
CA VAL A 211 -9.78 5.36 -5.74
C VAL A 211 -10.32 3.94 -5.56
N HIS A 212 -9.63 3.08 -4.82
CA HIS A 212 -10.11 1.74 -4.52
C HIS A 212 -11.38 1.72 -3.67
N ALA A 213 -11.51 2.63 -2.70
CA ALA A 213 -12.74 2.80 -1.94
C ALA A 213 -13.93 3.06 -2.86
N PHE A 214 -13.81 3.97 -3.82
CA PHE A 214 -14.88 4.24 -4.79
C PHE A 214 -15.11 3.06 -5.76
N MET A 215 -14.04 2.48 -6.30
CA MET A 215 -14.12 1.39 -7.27
C MET A 215 -14.77 0.12 -6.69
N TYR A 216 -14.31 -0.35 -5.54
CA TYR A 216 -14.86 -1.56 -4.92
C TYR A 216 -16.27 -1.34 -4.37
N THR A 217 -16.59 -0.14 -3.86
CA THR A 217 -17.97 0.21 -3.49
C THR A 217 -18.89 0.12 -4.71
N TYR A 218 -18.47 0.65 -5.85
CA TYR A 218 -19.22 0.52 -7.10
C TYR A 218 -19.41 -0.95 -7.52
N TYR A 219 -18.37 -1.78 -7.44
CA TYR A 219 -18.48 -3.21 -7.77
C TYR A 219 -19.36 -3.98 -6.79
N ALA A 220 -19.34 -3.66 -5.49
CA ALA A 220 -20.24 -4.22 -4.49
C ALA A 220 -21.71 -3.87 -4.81
N LEU A 221 -22.00 -2.59 -5.10
CA LEU A 221 -23.34 -2.13 -5.48
C LEU A 221 -23.85 -2.80 -6.77
N ARG A 222 -22.99 -2.91 -7.78
CA ARG A 222 -23.33 -3.63 -9.02
C ARG A 222 -23.58 -5.12 -8.79
N ALA A 223 -22.82 -5.76 -7.90
CA ALA A 223 -23.02 -7.16 -7.54
C ALA A 223 -24.31 -7.38 -6.72
N LEU A 224 -24.73 -6.40 -5.91
CA LEU A 224 -26.04 -6.37 -5.23
C LEU A 224 -27.21 -6.22 -6.21
N GLY A 225 -26.96 -5.82 -7.46
CA GLY A 225 -27.99 -5.62 -8.47
C GLY A 225 -28.60 -4.21 -8.46
N VAL A 226 -27.97 -3.28 -7.73
CA VAL A 226 -28.36 -1.88 -7.74
C VAL A 226 -28.06 -1.27 -9.11
N HIS A 227 -29.05 -0.58 -9.69
CA HIS A 227 -28.87 0.12 -10.96
C HIS A 227 -28.04 1.39 -10.74
N VAL A 228 -26.72 1.25 -10.85
CA VAL A 228 -25.80 2.39 -10.78
C VAL A 228 -25.75 3.07 -12.17
N PRO A 229 -25.93 4.41 -12.25
CA PRO A 229 -25.97 5.13 -13.52
C PRO A 229 -24.63 5.10 -14.25
N ARG A 230 -24.67 5.27 -15.59
CA ARG A 230 -23.48 5.19 -16.46
C ARG A 230 -22.42 6.25 -16.15
N TRP A 231 -22.83 7.43 -15.70
CA TRP A 231 -21.89 8.49 -15.34
C TRP A 231 -20.94 8.05 -14.21
N ALA A 232 -21.43 7.25 -13.26
CA ALA A 232 -20.60 6.75 -12.17
C ALA A 232 -19.45 5.86 -12.68
N SER A 233 -19.73 4.95 -13.63
CA SER A 233 -18.66 4.16 -14.25
C SER A 233 -17.65 5.01 -15.03
N MET A 234 -18.10 6.08 -15.69
CA MET A 234 -17.20 6.99 -16.41
C MET A 234 -16.33 7.80 -15.44
N SER A 235 -16.92 8.31 -14.35
CA SER A 235 -16.20 8.99 -13.28
C SER A 235 -15.13 8.10 -12.65
N LEU A 236 -15.43 6.81 -12.42
CA LEU A 236 -14.45 5.86 -11.90
C LEU A 236 -13.27 5.66 -12.84
N THR A 237 -13.53 5.47 -14.13
CA THR A 237 -12.46 5.37 -15.12
C THR A 237 -11.61 6.64 -15.16
N LEU A 238 -12.23 7.82 -15.04
CA LEU A 238 -11.51 9.09 -14.98
C LEU A 238 -10.64 9.19 -13.72
N LEU A 239 -11.17 8.78 -12.57
CA LEU A 239 -10.41 8.72 -11.30
C LEU A 239 -9.24 7.72 -11.39
N GLN A 240 -9.43 6.59 -12.06
CA GLN A 240 -8.38 5.59 -12.26
C GLN A 240 -7.26 6.06 -13.19
N ILE A 241 -7.58 6.89 -14.18
CA ILE A 241 -6.58 7.49 -15.07
C ILE A 241 -5.86 8.63 -14.33
N SER A 242 -6.60 9.46 -13.60
CA SER A 242 -6.01 10.59 -12.87
C SER A 242 -5.04 10.12 -11.77
N GLN A 243 -5.33 9.03 -11.05
CA GLN A 243 -4.36 8.49 -10.08
C GLN A 243 -3.02 8.11 -10.72
N MET A 244 -3.02 7.60 -11.95
CA MET A 244 -1.80 7.21 -12.64
C MET A 244 -0.99 8.44 -13.05
N LEU A 245 -1.66 9.49 -13.54
CA LEU A 245 -1.01 10.76 -13.89
C LEU A 245 -0.40 11.42 -12.67
N VAL A 246 -1.13 11.45 -11.55
CA VAL A 246 -0.63 11.97 -10.27
C VAL A 246 0.56 11.15 -9.78
N ALA A 247 0.49 9.81 -9.84
CA ALA A 247 1.60 8.95 -9.44
C ALA A 247 2.86 9.20 -10.27
N ILE A 248 2.73 9.34 -11.59
CA ILE A 248 3.86 9.67 -12.48
C ILE A 248 4.45 11.04 -12.12
N TYR A 249 3.60 12.06 -11.95
CA TYR A 249 4.04 13.40 -11.58
C TYR A 249 4.83 13.41 -10.25
N LEU A 250 4.31 12.75 -9.21
CA LEU A 250 4.98 12.68 -7.91
C LEU A 250 6.33 11.96 -7.98
N ASN A 251 6.44 10.89 -8.78
CA ASN A 251 7.71 10.19 -8.98
C ASN A 251 8.73 11.04 -9.74
N LEU A 252 8.30 11.78 -10.78
CA LEU A 252 9.17 12.69 -11.52
C LEU A 252 9.66 13.86 -10.65
N LEU A 253 8.76 14.40 -9.82
CA LEU A 253 9.10 15.44 -8.86
C LEU A 253 10.14 14.91 -7.86
N ALA A 254 9.90 13.75 -7.26
CA ALA A 254 10.85 13.12 -6.34
C ALA A 254 12.21 12.85 -7.00
N TYR A 255 12.23 12.40 -8.25
CA TYR A 255 13.47 12.19 -9.00
C TYR A 255 14.23 13.51 -9.25
N HIS A 256 13.52 14.56 -9.66
CA HIS A 256 14.12 15.88 -9.88
C HIS A 256 14.72 16.44 -8.59
N LEU A 257 13.95 16.40 -7.49
CA LEU A 257 14.37 16.85 -6.17
C LEU A 257 15.60 16.10 -5.64
N LYS A 258 15.64 14.78 -5.83
CA LYS A 258 16.78 13.97 -5.43
C LYS A 258 18.05 14.35 -6.22
N ARG A 259 17.91 14.65 -7.51
CA ARG A 259 19.02 15.04 -8.38
C ARG A 259 19.57 16.44 -8.07
N THR A 260 18.72 17.37 -7.66
CA THR A 260 19.13 18.76 -7.34
C THR A 260 19.69 18.92 -5.93
N THR A 261 19.27 18.08 -4.98
CA THR A 261 19.67 18.20 -3.56
C THR A 261 20.97 17.45 -3.25
N TYR A 262 21.33 16.42 -4.02
CA TYR A 262 22.60 15.68 -3.90
C TYR A 262 23.30 15.61 -5.28
N PRO A 263 24.02 16.67 -5.72
CA PRO A 263 24.85 16.61 -6.91
C PRO A 263 26.07 15.69 -6.74
#